data_AF-A0A3B7MI49-F1
#
_entry.id   AF-A0A3B7MI49-F1
#
_cell.length_a   1.000
_cell.length_b   1.000
_cell.length_c   1.000
_cell.angle_alpha   90.00
_cell.angle_beta   90.00
_cell.angle_gamma   90.00
#
_symmetry.space_group_name_H-M   'P 1'
#
loop_
_entity.id
_entity.type
_entity.pdbx_description
1 polymer ?
#
loop_
_entity_poly.entity_id
_entity_poly.type
_entity_poly.pdbx_seq_one_letter_code
_entity_poly.pdbx_strand_id
1 'polypeptide(L)'
;MQEMAAKQEDDLMLFFNNALKKMYWAEKNIERLLDQMHVEAFSINLKNTIEIHQLQTRRHIQRLEQVFKERELKPEGRFCEALKGLLNDAMVGFSDTVRKTRIRDVAISTCLLKITHYEMATYTMLIHMAQAIGWHAIVDLLHQNLAEEKEIVTELDRRPY
;
A
#
# COMPACT_ATOMS: atom_id res chain seq x y z
N MET A 1 9.71 24.40 28.10
CA MET A 1 9.75 24.56 26.63
C MET A 1 10.56 23.44 25.97
N GLN A 2 11.82 23.19 26.35
CA GLN A 2 12.62 22.08 25.80
C GLN A 2 12.07 20.68 26.12
N GLU A 3 11.59 20.43 27.33
CA GLU A 3 11.00 19.13 27.72
C GLU A 3 9.69 18.81 26.97
N MET A 4 8.89 19.83 26.64
CA MET A 4 7.69 19.67 25.82
C MET A 4 8.04 19.35 24.36
N ALA A 5 9.09 19.96 23.82
CA ALA A 5 9.56 19.70 22.47
C ALA A 5 10.11 18.27 22.31
N ALA A 6 10.92 17.81 23.27
CA ALA A 6 11.43 16.44 23.29
C ALA A 6 10.28 15.41 23.36
N LYS A 7 9.28 15.64 24.21
CA LYS A 7 8.10 14.78 24.30
C LYS A 7 7.30 14.73 22.99
N GLN A 8 7.15 15.86 22.30
CA GLN A 8 6.46 15.91 21.01
C GLN A 8 7.19 15.14 19.91
N GLU A 9 8.53 15.17 19.94
CA GLU A 9 9.36 14.38 19.02
C GLU A 9 9.18 12.88 19.28
N ASP A 10 9.22 12.44 20.55
CA ASP A 10 8.98 11.05 20.94
C ASP A 10 7.58 10.55 20.53
N ASP A 11 6.55 11.37 20.74
CA ASP A 11 5.17 11.06 20.34
C ASP A 11 5.04 10.91 18.82
N LEU A 12 5.72 11.76 18.03
CA LEU A 12 5.74 11.67 16.57
C LEU A 12 6.48 10.43 16.08
N MET A 13 7.61 10.08 16.69
CA MET A 13 8.34 8.83 16.38
C MET A 13 7.46 7.60 16.68
N LEU A 14 6.76 7.58 17.81
CA LEU A 14 5.85 6.50 18.16
C LEU A 14 4.68 6.40 17.16
N PHE A 15 4.15 7.54 16.73
CA PHE A 15 3.08 7.58 15.74
C PHE A 15 3.55 7.05 14.37
N PHE A 16 4.73 7.47 13.90
CA PHE A 16 5.36 6.94 12.69
C PHE A 16 5.55 5.42 12.78
N ASN A 17 6.14 4.91 13.86
CA ASN A 17 6.42 3.48 14.02
C ASN A 17 5.12 2.65 13.98
N ASN A 18 4.05 3.13 14.60
CA ASN A 18 2.75 2.46 14.55
C ASN A 18 2.15 2.45 13.13
N ALA A 19 2.27 3.55 12.39
CA ALA A 19 1.82 3.63 11.00
C ALA A 19 2.66 2.73 10.08
N LEU A 20 3.99 2.68 10.27
CA LEU A 20 4.90 1.82 9.53
C LEU A 20 4.52 0.35 9.67
N LYS A 21 4.27 -0.11 10.91
CA LYS A 21 3.80 -1.48 11.17
C LYS A 21 2.47 -1.79 10.48
N LYS A 22 1.55 -0.82 10.43
CA LYS A 22 0.27 -0.98 9.71
C LYS A 22 0.45 -1.05 8.21
N MET A 23 1.31 -0.21 7.63
CA MET A 23 1.60 -0.24 6.20
C MET A 23 2.31 -1.55 5.79
N TYR A 24 3.24 -2.02 6.61
CA TYR A 24 3.91 -3.30 6.37
C TYR A 24 2.96 -4.50 6.44
N TRP A 25 2.05 -4.51 7.41
CA TRP A 25 0.96 -5.48 7.41
C TRP A 25 0.10 -5.35 6.15
N ALA A 26 -0.13 -4.12 5.67
CA ALA A 26 -0.96 -3.89 4.53
C ALA A 26 -0.40 -4.49 3.24
N GLU A 27 0.83 -4.14 2.90
CA GLU A 27 1.55 -4.65 1.73
C GLU A 27 1.58 -6.19 1.69
N LYS A 28 1.84 -6.85 2.83
CA LYS A 28 1.83 -8.31 2.93
C LYS A 28 0.46 -8.95 2.64
N ASN A 29 -0.63 -8.25 2.93
CA ASN A 29 -1.98 -8.76 2.65
C ASN A 29 -2.43 -8.38 1.23
N ILE A 30 -2.00 -7.23 0.73
CA ILE A 30 -2.24 -6.79 -0.64
C ILE A 30 -1.51 -7.73 -1.62
N GLU A 31 -0.27 -8.15 -1.34
CA GLU A 31 0.45 -9.16 -2.13
C GLU A 31 -0.41 -10.41 -2.38
N ARG A 32 -1.06 -10.93 -1.33
CA ARG A 32 -1.95 -12.10 -1.43
C ARG A 32 -3.23 -11.81 -2.19
N LEU A 33 -3.78 -10.61 -2.05
CA LEU A 33 -4.97 -10.20 -2.80
C LEU A 33 -4.64 -10.08 -4.30
N LEU A 34 -3.48 -9.53 -4.64
CA LEU A 34 -3.03 -9.39 -6.02
C LEU A 34 -2.90 -10.77 -6.69
N ASP A 35 -2.37 -11.78 -5.98
CA ASP A 35 -2.34 -13.17 -6.46
C ASP A 35 -3.75 -13.68 -6.81
N GLN A 36 -4.75 -13.38 -5.99
CA GLN A 36 -6.15 -13.76 -6.25
C GLN A 36 -6.76 -12.96 -7.41
N MET A 37 -6.52 -11.66 -7.45
CA MET A 37 -6.99 -10.76 -8.51
C MET A 37 -6.46 -11.19 -9.88
N HIS A 38 -5.19 -11.58 -9.95
CA HIS A 38 -4.57 -12.07 -11.18
C HIS A 38 -5.29 -13.32 -11.72
N VAL A 39 -5.56 -14.28 -10.83
CA VAL A 39 -6.27 -15.50 -11.17
C VAL A 39 -7.70 -15.21 -11.61
N GLU A 40 -8.39 -14.24 -11.01
CA GLU A 40 -9.79 -13.93 -11.32
C GLU A 40 -9.95 -13.05 -12.57
N ALA A 41 -8.97 -12.19 -12.88
CA ALA A 41 -8.98 -11.31 -14.04
C ALA A 41 -9.23 -12.06 -15.37
N PHE A 42 -9.97 -11.40 -16.25
CA PHE A 42 -10.35 -11.89 -17.57
C PHE A 42 -9.38 -11.41 -18.65
N SER A 43 -9.20 -10.09 -18.77
CA SER A 43 -8.36 -9.49 -19.80
C SER A 43 -6.87 -9.64 -19.52
N ILE A 44 -6.10 -9.83 -20.60
CA ILE A 44 -4.64 -9.90 -20.53
C ILE A 44 -4.04 -8.58 -19.99
N ASN A 45 -4.60 -7.44 -20.37
CA ASN A 45 -4.12 -6.14 -19.93
C ASN A 45 -4.26 -5.95 -18.42
N LEU A 46 -5.38 -6.39 -17.81
CA LEU A 46 -5.55 -6.32 -16.35
C LEU A 46 -4.61 -7.26 -15.63
N LYS A 47 -4.42 -8.48 -16.14
CA LYS A 47 -3.42 -9.41 -15.60
C LYS A 47 -2.01 -8.81 -15.59
N ASN A 48 -1.59 -8.21 -16.71
CA ASN A 48 -0.26 -7.60 -16.81
C ASN A 48 -0.06 -6.47 -15.79
N THR A 49 -1.07 -5.62 -15.58
CA THR A 49 -1.01 -4.56 -14.54
C THR A 49 -0.90 -5.15 -13.14
N ILE A 50 -1.68 -6.19 -12.85
CA ILE A 50 -1.60 -6.88 -11.55
C ILE A 50 -0.22 -7.52 -11.38
N GLU A 51 0.38 -8.13 -12.41
CA GLU A 51 1.74 -8.69 -12.35
C GLU A 51 2.79 -7.63 -12.05
N ILE A 52 2.72 -6.47 -12.70
CA ILE A 52 3.60 -5.33 -12.42
C ILE A 52 3.43 -4.90 -10.96
N HIS A 53 2.19 -4.77 -10.50
CA HIS A 53 1.89 -4.38 -9.13
C HIS A 53 2.42 -5.41 -8.12
N GLN A 54 2.26 -6.72 -8.37
CA GLN A 54 2.82 -7.77 -7.50
C GLN A 54 4.34 -7.63 -7.34
N LEU A 55 5.06 -7.31 -8.42
CA LEU A 55 6.50 -7.10 -8.37
C LEU A 55 6.86 -5.82 -7.60
N GLN A 56 6.09 -4.75 -7.76
CA GLN A 56 6.24 -3.51 -7.00
C GLN A 56 5.97 -3.73 -5.51
N THR A 57 4.83 -4.30 -5.11
CA THR A 57 4.47 -4.66 -3.73
C THR A 57 5.57 -5.48 -3.04
N ARG A 58 6.17 -6.46 -3.73
CA ARG A 58 7.31 -7.22 -3.17
C ARG A 58 8.53 -6.34 -2.89
N ARG A 59 8.83 -5.37 -3.76
CA ARG A 59 9.87 -4.36 -3.51
C ARG A 59 9.46 -3.38 -2.40
N HIS A 60 8.19 -2.99 -2.32
CA HIS A 60 7.68 -2.11 -1.27
C HIS A 60 7.93 -2.73 0.10
N ILE A 61 7.59 -4.00 0.27
CA ILE A 61 7.87 -4.81 1.45
C ILE A 61 9.36 -4.76 1.82
N GLN A 62 10.25 -4.98 0.84
CA GLN A 62 11.70 -4.95 1.07
C GLN A 62 12.19 -3.55 1.49
N ARG A 63 11.67 -2.48 0.87
CA ARG A 63 11.99 -1.10 1.28
C ARG A 63 11.46 -0.79 2.68
N LEU A 64 10.27 -1.27 3.05
CA LEU A 64 9.74 -1.14 4.41
C LEU A 64 10.61 -1.89 5.43
N GLU A 65 11.10 -3.09 5.09
CA GLU A 65 12.06 -3.84 5.93
C GLU A 65 13.38 -3.06 6.11
N GLN A 66 13.84 -2.35 5.08
CA GLN A 66 14.97 -1.41 5.20
C GLN A 66 14.63 -0.25 6.15
N VAL A 67 13.44 0.35 6.05
CA VAL A 67 12.99 1.40 6.98
C VAL A 67 12.96 0.88 8.42
N PHE A 68 12.46 -0.35 8.67
CA PHE A 68 12.53 -0.96 9.99
C PHE A 68 13.97 -1.07 10.50
N LYS A 69 14.90 -1.49 9.65
CA LYS A 69 16.31 -1.62 9.99
C LYS A 69 16.95 -0.27 10.35
N GLU A 70 16.69 0.79 9.58
CA GLU A 70 17.16 2.15 9.86
C GLU A 70 16.61 2.71 11.19
N ARG A 71 15.48 2.16 11.65
CA ARG A 71 14.87 2.49 12.95
C ARG A 71 15.28 1.55 14.08
N GLU A 72 16.17 0.59 13.81
CA GLU A 72 16.57 -0.47 14.76
C GLU A 72 15.36 -1.27 15.29
N LEU A 73 14.31 -1.39 14.49
CA LEU A 73 13.09 -2.11 14.80
C LEU A 73 13.06 -3.45 14.07
N LYS A 74 12.44 -4.46 14.70
CA LYS A 74 12.11 -5.71 14.01
C LYS A 74 10.91 -5.47 13.07
N PRO A 75 10.97 -5.92 11.80
CA PRO A 75 9.82 -5.90 10.91
C PRO A 75 8.67 -6.71 11.50
N GLU A 76 7.57 -6.03 11.79
CA GLU A 76 6.39 -6.63 12.39
C GLU A 76 5.14 -5.93 11.84
N GLY A 77 4.23 -6.72 11.27
CA GLY A 77 2.97 -6.22 10.78
C GLY A 77 1.99 -5.98 11.92
N ARG A 78 1.43 -4.78 12.02
CA ARG A 78 0.29 -4.50 12.89
C ARG A 78 -0.99 -4.47 12.07
N PHE A 79 -2.00 -5.19 12.52
CA PHE A 79 -3.29 -5.24 11.87
C PHE A 79 -3.86 -3.83 11.57
N CYS A 80 -4.36 -3.66 10.34
CA CYS A 80 -4.97 -2.42 9.86
C CYS A 80 -6.45 -2.62 9.51
N GLU A 81 -7.34 -2.01 10.30
CA GLU A 81 -8.79 -2.07 10.09
C GLU A 81 -9.23 -1.45 8.76
N ALA A 82 -8.63 -0.31 8.39
CA ALA A 82 -8.96 0.38 7.14
C ALA A 82 -8.72 -0.53 5.93
N LEU A 83 -7.54 -1.16 5.86
CA LEU A 83 -7.24 -2.09 4.79
C LEU A 83 -8.13 -3.33 4.86
N LYS A 84 -8.39 -3.90 6.04
CA LYS A 84 -9.31 -5.05 6.14
C LYS A 84 -10.68 -4.73 5.51
N GLY A 85 -11.19 -3.51 5.73
CA GLY A 85 -12.41 -3.03 5.08
C GLY A 85 -12.30 -3.08 3.55
N LEU A 86 -11.20 -2.58 2.99
CA LEU A 86 -10.95 -2.59 1.55
C LEU A 86 -10.77 -4.01 0.97
N LEU A 87 -10.10 -4.91 1.70
CA LEU A 87 -9.97 -6.31 1.30
C LEU A 87 -11.34 -7.01 1.28
N ASN A 88 -12.18 -6.73 2.28
CA ASN A 88 -13.54 -7.26 2.32
C ASN A 88 -14.38 -6.71 1.16
N ASP A 89 -14.29 -5.40 0.88
CA ASP A 89 -14.97 -4.76 -0.26
C ASP A 89 -14.56 -5.42 -1.59
N ALA A 90 -13.26 -5.71 -1.76
CA ALA A 90 -12.77 -6.45 -2.93
C ALA A 90 -13.39 -7.86 -3.05
N MET A 91 -13.46 -8.61 -1.94
CA MET A 91 -14.06 -9.95 -1.93
C MET A 91 -15.56 -9.92 -2.23
N VAL A 92 -16.29 -8.89 -1.78
CA VAL A 92 -17.71 -8.70 -2.11
C VAL A 92 -17.87 -8.36 -3.60
N GLY A 93 -17.05 -7.45 -4.13
CA GLY A 93 -17.04 -7.17 -5.58
C GLY A 93 -16.76 -8.43 -6.43
N PHE A 94 -15.99 -9.37 -5.87
CA PHE A 94 -15.77 -10.66 -6.51
C PHE A 94 -16.95 -11.63 -6.37
N SER A 95 -17.75 -11.58 -5.31
CA SER A 95 -18.95 -12.42 -5.23
C SER A 95 -20.07 -11.92 -6.15
N ASP A 96 -20.13 -10.60 -6.38
CA ASP A 96 -21.28 -9.93 -6.99
C ASP A 96 -21.23 -9.91 -8.54
N THR A 97 -20.14 -10.37 -9.13
CA THR A 97 -19.93 -10.37 -10.58
C THR A 97 -19.79 -11.78 -11.13
N VAL A 98 -20.06 -11.99 -12.42
CA VAL A 98 -19.82 -13.31 -13.05
C VAL A 98 -18.32 -13.45 -13.34
N ARG A 99 -17.73 -14.60 -12.96
CA ARG A 99 -16.31 -14.88 -13.21
C ARG A 99 -15.98 -14.79 -14.70
N LYS A 100 -14.75 -14.38 -15.02
CA LYS A 100 -14.23 -14.33 -16.41
C LYS A 100 -15.06 -13.49 -17.37
N THR A 101 -15.53 -12.33 -16.90
CA THR A 101 -16.27 -11.36 -17.71
C THR A 101 -15.59 -9.99 -17.70
N ARG A 102 -15.97 -9.09 -18.61
CA ARG A 102 -15.51 -7.69 -18.53
C ARG A 102 -16.00 -6.96 -17.27
N ILE A 103 -17.20 -7.30 -16.79
CA ILE A 103 -17.74 -6.74 -15.54
C ILE A 103 -16.88 -7.16 -14.35
N ARG A 104 -16.35 -8.39 -14.35
CA ARG A 104 -15.36 -8.84 -13.37
C ARG A 104 -14.10 -7.95 -13.36
N ASP A 105 -13.59 -7.61 -14.55
CA ASP A 105 -12.41 -6.75 -14.67
C ASP A 105 -12.67 -5.33 -14.17
N VAL A 106 -13.86 -4.76 -14.43
CA VAL A 106 -14.28 -3.46 -13.88
C VAL A 106 -14.28 -3.50 -12.35
N ALA A 107 -14.87 -4.56 -11.77
CA ALA A 107 -14.91 -4.74 -10.32
C ALA A 107 -13.49 -4.87 -9.72
N ILE A 108 -12.63 -5.74 -10.30
CA ILE A 108 -11.24 -5.90 -9.86
C ILE A 108 -10.48 -4.57 -9.94
N SER A 109 -10.56 -3.87 -11.08
CA SER A 109 -9.84 -2.62 -11.31
C SER A 109 -10.29 -1.52 -10.35
N THR A 110 -11.59 -1.42 -10.09
CA THR A 110 -12.15 -0.45 -9.13
C THR A 110 -11.70 -0.73 -7.70
N CYS A 111 -11.68 -2.01 -7.30
CA CYS A 111 -11.20 -2.41 -5.97
C CYS A 111 -9.70 -2.15 -5.83
N LEU A 112 -8.91 -2.48 -6.86
CA LEU A 112 -7.48 -2.22 -6.88
C LEU A 112 -7.18 -0.72 -6.78
N LEU A 113 -7.93 0.12 -7.51
CA LEU A 113 -7.80 1.57 -7.45
C LEU A 113 -8.05 2.12 -6.03
N LYS A 114 -9.09 1.65 -5.33
CA LYS A 114 -9.36 2.05 -3.94
C LYS A 114 -8.21 1.67 -3.00
N ILE A 115 -7.64 0.48 -3.17
CA ILE A 115 -6.51 -0.02 -2.37
C ILE A 115 -5.26 0.83 -2.64
N THR A 116 -4.91 1.04 -3.90
CA THR A 116 -3.75 1.86 -4.29
C THR A 116 -3.88 3.29 -3.79
N HIS A 117 -5.07 3.91 -3.81
CA HIS A 117 -5.28 5.23 -3.21
C HIS A 117 -5.07 5.25 -1.69
N TYR A 118 -5.47 4.19 -0.99
CA TYR A 118 -5.17 4.03 0.44
C TYR A 118 -3.66 3.92 0.68
N GLU A 119 -2.93 3.16 -0.15
CA GLU A 119 -1.47 3.03 -0.07
C GLU A 119 -0.78 4.37 -0.32
N MET A 120 -1.16 5.09 -1.38
CA MET A 120 -0.64 6.43 -1.69
C MET A 120 -0.85 7.42 -0.54
N ALA A 121 -2.05 7.43 0.06
CA ALA A 121 -2.35 8.29 1.20
C ALA A 121 -1.49 7.93 2.41
N THR A 122 -1.31 6.63 2.67
CA THR A 122 -0.52 6.12 3.81
C THR A 122 0.97 6.41 3.63
N TYR A 123 1.52 6.21 2.42
CA TYR A 123 2.91 6.59 2.11
C TYR A 123 3.15 8.09 2.23
N THR A 124 2.23 8.90 1.70
CA THR A 124 2.31 10.37 1.82
C THR A 124 2.33 10.80 3.29
N MET A 125 1.47 10.21 4.12
CA MET A 125 1.46 10.44 5.57
C MET A 125 2.80 10.05 6.23
N LEU A 126 3.35 8.87 5.92
CA LEU A 126 4.64 8.42 6.45
C LEU A 126 5.78 9.36 6.03
N ILE A 127 5.79 9.83 4.77
CA ILE A 127 6.77 10.78 4.26
C ILE A 127 6.71 12.09 5.05
N HIS A 128 5.52 12.67 5.24
CA HIS A 128 5.38 13.92 6.01
C HIS A 128 5.91 13.78 7.44
N MET A 129 5.62 12.65 8.10
CA MET A 129 6.14 12.38 9.44
C MET A 129 7.67 12.23 9.43
N ALA A 130 8.22 11.46 8.51
CA ALA A 130 9.67 11.28 8.39
C ALA A 130 10.41 12.59 8.05
N GLN A 131 9.81 13.45 7.23
CA GLN A 131 10.32 14.79 6.93
C GLN A 131 10.31 15.69 8.17
N ALA A 132 9.23 15.66 8.96
CA ALA A 132 9.11 16.45 10.18
C ALA A 132 10.16 16.05 11.24
N ILE A 133 10.57 14.78 11.27
CA ILE A 133 11.64 14.29 12.16
C ILE A 133 13.06 14.50 11.55
N GLY A 134 13.18 14.66 10.23
CA GLY A 134 14.46 14.84 9.53
C GLY A 134 15.11 13.54 9.03
N TRP A 135 14.35 12.47 8.84
CA TRP A 135 14.86 11.17 8.37
C TRP A 135 14.94 11.08 6.84
N HIS A 136 15.86 11.80 6.22
CA HIS A 136 15.99 11.91 4.76
C HIS A 136 16.11 10.56 4.04
N ALA A 137 16.92 9.62 4.54
CA ALA A 137 17.07 8.30 3.92
C ALA A 137 15.75 7.49 3.92
N ILE A 138 14.94 7.61 4.97
CA ILE A 138 13.63 6.96 5.05
C ILE A 138 12.64 7.63 4.08
N VAL A 139 12.69 8.96 3.96
CA VAL A 139 11.87 9.71 3.01
C VAL A 139 12.12 9.23 1.58
N ASP A 140 13.36 9.03 1.18
CA ASP A 140 13.71 8.55 -0.17
C ASP A 140 13.17 7.14 -0.46
N LEU A 141 13.24 6.23 0.53
CA LEU A 141 12.68 4.88 0.41
C LEU A 141 11.15 4.90 0.24
N LEU A 142 10.45 5.70 1.04
CA LEU A 142 9.00 5.81 0.99
C LEU A 142 8.51 6.52 -0.29
N HIS A 143 9.28 7.49 -0.80
CA HIS A 143 8.98 8.14 -2.07
C HIS A 143 9.04 7.18 -3.26
N GLN A 144 9.95 6.20 -3.23
CA GLN A 144 10.02 5.19 -4.29
C GLN A 144 8.75 4.33 -4.32
N ASN A 145 8.26 3.87 -3.16
CA ASN A 145 6.99 3.14 -3.10
C ASN A 145 5.83 4.03 -3.59
N LEU A 146 5.75 5.27 -3.11
CA LEU A 146 4.71 6.21 -3.55
C LEU A 146 4.72 6.47 -5.07
N ALA A 147 5.90 6.51 -5.69
CA ALA A 147 6.03 6.70 -7.14
C ALA A 147 5.49 5.47 -7.90
N GLU A 148 5.87 4.27 -7.46
CA GLU A 148 5.38 3.00 -8.03
C GLU A 148 3.84 2.89 -7.90
N GLU A 149 3.24 3.28 -6.76
CA GLU A 149 1.77 3.30 -6.61
C GLU A 149 1.08 4.26 -7.58
N LYS A 150 1.67 5.44 -7.82
CA LYS A 150 1.13 6.43 -8.77
C LYS A 150 1.14 5.90 -10.21
N GLU A 151 2.15 5.11 -10.57
CA GLU A 151 2.22 4.46 -11.87
C GLU A 151 1.05 3.48 -12.05
N ILE A 152 0.72 2.69 -11.01
CA ILE A 152 -0.42 1.78 -11.02
C ILE A 152 -1.75 2.53 -11.19
N VAL A 153 -2.00 3.61 -10.42
CA VAL A 153 -3.21 4.43 -10.60
C VAL A 153 -3.32 4.93 -12.03
N THR A 154 -2.22 5.46 -12.56
CA THR A 154 -2.18 6.00 -13.94
C THR A 154 -2.52 4.91 -14.97
N GLU A 155 -2.03 3.68 -14.77
CA GLU A 155 -2.32 2.55 -15.65
C GLU A 155 -3.76 2.06 -15.55
N LEU A 156 -4.37 2.15 -14.36
CA LEU A 156 -5.78 1.81 -14.15
C LEU A 156 -6.73 2.87 -14.73
N ASP A 157 -6.40 4.17 -14.61
CA ASP A 157 -7.23 5.29 -15.09
C ASP A 157 -7.31 5.37 -16.62
N ARG A 158 -6.28 4.91 -17.33
CA ARG A 158 -6.23 4.93 -18.80
C ARG A 158 -7.17 3.93 -19.48
N ARG A 159 -8.01 3.21 -18.74
CA ARG A 159 -8.80 2.09 -19.24
C ARG A 159 -10.26 2.46 -19.44
N PRO A 160 -10.71 2.69 -20.69
CA PRO A 160 -12.13 2.72 -21.02
C PRO A 160 -12.60 1.26 -21.13
N TYR A 161 -13.25 0.75 -20.08
CA TYR A 161 -13.82 -0.61 -20.07
C TYR A 161 -14.74 -0.89 -21.26
#